data_AF-A0A815QXP7-F1
#
_entry.id   AF-A0A815QXP7-F1
#
_cell.length_a   1.000
_cell.length_b   1.000
_cell.length_c   1.000
_cell.angle_alpha   90.00
_cell.angle_beta   90.00
_cell.angle_gamma   90.00
#
_symmetry.space_group_name_H-M   'P 1'
#
loop_
_entity.id
_entity.type
_entity.pdbx_description
1 polymer ?
#
loop_
_entity_poly.entity_id
_entity_poly.type
_entity_poly.pdbx_seq_one_letter_code
_entity_poly.pdbx_strand_id
1 'polypeptide(L)'
;MFKAALVLSQQYNIKIDGEFIGWQAAQTGGNAIGALRSTCQAVITANVIGIVGPAYSREASIIAAFAHSDNIPAISYAATEPDLSDRNAYPNFYRTVTSDAAVTLPIVKLFTRYNWTSCIIIYQNDEFGSGGTEVISNAFSENNLIISKFIVFDIATQHIRGDLKDILSTTPTRIIIVWADDYHTSLILQIALNFDVLGPYFTWILSSKVSFNFFNQTMYTKLIGMLILEPIIGSVVNAPFNTTLLNAAYQIWQQYEPETFPGSTKVNYYALFAFDATWALIQSLQQFCSTYTNSSSPCISIVNNSFCFDRHLLNATSFLNTISTTEFLGVSGPVKFSANVTDRIDGIYYVIRNIQPSTNNIELVPVLQWSNSDNWKTYTQADVIIWPGNTLIPPTGFAGLKGINLRICIIESMPFIIRTDIIEQNQTKLSGY
;
A
#
# COMPACT_ATOMS: atom_id res chain seq x y z
N MET A 1 -16.19 -11.04 -0.16
CA MET A 1 -15.52 -11.43 -1.43
C MET A 1 -14.78 -12.76 -1.38
N PHE A 2 -13.87 -13.02 -0.43
CA PHE A 2 -13.24 -14.35 -0.27
C PHE A 2 -14.27 -15.50 -0.29
N LYS A 3 -15.29 -15.42 0.58
CA LYS A 3 -16.39 -16.39 0.63
C LYS A 3 -17.16 -16.47 -0.69
N ALA A 4 -17.30 -15.36 -1.41
CA ALA A 4 -17.99 -15.34 -2.69
C ALA A 4 -17.26 -16.17 -3.74
N ALA A 5 -15.92 -16.16 -3.76
CA ALA A 5 -15.12 -17.02 -4.65
C ALA A 5 -15.37 -18.52 -4.36
N LEU A 6 -15.39 -18.92 -3.08
CA LEU A 6 -15.65 -20.31 -2.68
C LEU A 6 -17.08 -20.76 -3.00
N VAL A 7 -18.08 -19.94 -2.69
CA VAL A 7 -19.48 -20.27 -3.02
C VAL A 7 -19.66 -20.32 -4.55
N LEU A 8 -18.99 -19.45 -5.30
CA LEU A 8 -19.03 -19.49 -6.76
C LEU A 8 -18.40 -20.77 -7.32
N SER A 9 -17.26 -21.21 -6.76
CA SER A 9 -16.65 -22.48 -7.19
C SER A 9 -17.57 -23.67 -6.92
N GLN A 10 -18.31 -23.65 -5.81
CA GLN A 10 -19.33 -24.67 -5.51
C GLN A 10 -20.50 -24.63 -6.52
N GLN A 11 -20.97 -23.44 -6.92
CA GLN A 11 -22.00 -23.29 -7.96
C GLN A 11 -21.53 -23.79 -9.33
N TYR A 12 -20.24 -23.65 -9.65
CA TYR A 12 -19.61 -24.25 -10.83
C TYR A 12 -19.26 -25.74 -10.66
N ASN A 13 -19.69 -26.36 -9.56
CA ASN A 13 -19.44 -27.76 -9.24
C ASN A 13 -17.94 -28.14 -9.25
N ILE A 14 -17.07 -27.20 -8.88
CA ILE A 14 -15.63 -27.45 -8.72
C ILE A 14 -15.44 -28.25 -7.45
N LYS A 15 -15.03 -29.50 -7.61
CA LYS A 15 -14.78 -30.46 -6.53
C LYS A 15 -13.37 -31.00 -6.63
N ILE A 16 -12.76 -31.24 -5.49
CA ILE A 16 -11.44 -31.85 -5.36
C ILE A 16 -11.63 -33.20 -4.68
N ASP A 17 -11.23 -34.27 -5.35
CA ASP A 17 -11.45 -35.65 -4.90
C ASP A 17 -12.91 -35.94 -4.48
N GLY A 18 -13.88 -35.31 -5.17
CA GLY A 18 -15.32 -35.48 -4.93
C GLY A 18 -15.96 -34.53 -3.93
N GLU A 19 -15.16 -33.75 -3.20
CA GLU A 19 -15.60 -32.85 -2.14
C GLU A 19 -15.51 -31.37 -2.53
N PHE A 20 -16.36 -30.54 -1.93
CA PHE A 20 -16.29 -29.09 -2.11
C PHE A 20 -15.20 -28.47 -1.23
N ILE A 21 -14.58 -27.39 -1.72
CA ILE A 21 -13.57 -26.65 -0.97
C ILE A 21 -14.25 -25.90 0.19
N GLY A 22 -13.80 -26.20 1.42
CA GLY A 22 -14.21 -25.50 2.64
C GLY A 22 -13.27 -24.35 2.99
N TRP A 23 -13.55 -23.66 4.10
CA TRP A 23 -12.68 -22.60 4.61
C TRP A 23 -12.73 -22.49 6.13
N GLN A 24 -11.67 -21.91 6.71
CA GLN A 24 -11.61 -21.46 8.09
C GLN A 24 -11.05 -20.04 8.09
N ALA A 25 -11.68 -19.16 8.88
CA ALA A 25 -11.23 -17.78 9.05
C ALA A 25 -10.72 -17.58 10.48
N ALA A 26 -9.73 -16.71 10.62
CA ALA A 26 -9.24 -16.26 11.92
C ALA A 26 -9.05 -14.75 11.92
N GLN A 27 -9.41 -14.10 13.02
CA GLN A 27 -9.15 -12.69 13.22
C GLN A 27 -7.80 -12.52 13.91
N THR A 28 -6.88 -11.81 13.26
CA THR A 28 -5.50 -11.64 13.72
C THR A 28 -5.27 -10.29 14.41
N GLY A 29 -6.14 -9.31 14.12
CA GLY A 29 -6.03 -7.95 14.66
C GLY A 29 -4.77 -7.20 14.23
N GLY A 30 -4.09 -7.64 13.16
CA GLY A 30 -2.81 -7.08 12.77
C GLY A 30 -1.66 -7.54 13.67
N ASN A 31 -1.79 -8.62 14.45
CA ASN A 31 -0.73 -9.13 15.32
C ASN A 31 -0.05 -10.35 14.69
N ALA A 32 1.24 -10.24 14.38
CA ALA A 32 1.98 -11.27 13.65
C ALA A 32 2.06 -12.62 14.39
N ILE A 33 2.24 -12.61 15.71
CA ILE A 33 2.24 -13.84 16.53
C ILE A 33 0.83 -14.43 16.65
N GLY A 34 -0.20 -13.58 16.77
CA GLY A 34 -1.60 -13.98 16.73
C GLY A 34 -1.95 -14.66 15.40
N ALA A 35 -1.53 -14.09 14.28
CA ALA A 35 -1.68 -14.65 12.95
C ALA A 35 -1.01 -16.04 12.86
N LEU A 36 0.25 -16.17 13.27
CA LEU A 36 0.95 -17.46 13.28
C LEU A 36 0.23 -18.50 14.13
N ARG A 37 -0.19 -18.15 15.35
CA ARG A 37 -0.92 -19.05 16.26
C ARG A 37 -2.22 -19.53 15.62
N SER A 38 -3.02 -18.62 15.06
CA SER A 38 -4.29 -18.96 14.42
C SER A 38 -4.10 -19.82 13.17
N THR A 39 -3.09 -19.51 12.35
CA THR A 39 -2.76 -20.32 11.17
C THR A 39 -2.32 -21.72 11.58
N CYS A 40 -1.40 -21.85 12.54
CA CYS A 40 -0.97 -23.14 13.08
C CYS A 40 -2.17 -23.96 13.61
N GLN A 41 -3.08 -23.33 14.36
CA GLN A 41 -4.29 -23.99 14.84
C GLN A 41 -5.18 -24.49 13.68
N ALA A 42 -5.42 -23.66 12.66
CA ALA A 42 -6.22 -24.02 11.50
C ALA A 42 -5.57 -25.17 10.70
N VAL A 43 -4.24 -25.11 10.52
CA VAL A 43 -3.45 -26.18 9.90
C VAL A 43 -3.61 -27.49 10.67
N ILE A 44 -3.81 -27.49 11.98
CA ILE A 44 -4.07 -28.75 12.72
C ILE A 44 -5.53 -29.20 12.56
N THR A 45 -6.49 -28.28 12.60
CA THR A 45 -7.92 -28.64 12.73
C THR A 45 -8.69 -28.82 11.42
N ALA A 46 -8.21 -28.29 10.30
CA ALA A 46 -9.06 -28.11 9.11
C ALA A 46 -8.42 -28.49 7.77
N ASN A 47 -7.44 -29.40 7.75
CA ASN A 47 -6.88 -29.90 6.47
C ASN A 47 -6.48 -28.76 5.50
N VAL A 48 -5.80 -27.74 6.03
CA VAL A 48 -5.42 -26.55 5.26
C VAL A 48 -4.44 -26.93 4.15
N ILE A 49 -4.83 -26.62 2.91
CA ILE A 49 -4.04 -26.88 1.69
C ILE A 49 -3.47 -25.61 1.06
N GLY A 50 -3.83 -24.45 1.59
CA GLY A 50 -3.43 -23.15 1.10
C GLY A 50 -3.96 -22.03 1.99
N ILE A 51 -3.27 -20.91 1.99
CA ILE A 51 -3.56 -19.75 2.83
C ILE A 51 -3.90 -18.57 1.91
N VAL A 52 -5.01 -17.88 2.18
CA VAL A 52 -5.34 -16.60 1.53
C VAL A 52 -5.22 -15.49 2.57
N GLY A 53 -4.43 -14.46 2.25
CA GLY A 53 -3.88 -13.51 3.23
C GLY A 53 -2.45 -13.89 3.61
N PRO A 54 -1.85 -13.24 4.63
CA PRO A 54 -2.40 -12.17 5.47
C PRO A 54 -2.60 -10.83 4.76
N ALA A 55 -3.26 -9.89 5.44
CA ALA A 55 -3.48 -8.54 4.92
C ALA A 55 -2.36 -7.56 5.27
N TYR A 56 -1.83 -7.62 6.50
CA TYR A 56 -0.74 -6.74 6.93
C TYR A 56 0.62 -7.35 6.58
N SER A 57 1.55 -6.56 6.07
CA SER A 57 2.88 -7.05 5.70
C SER A 57 3.61 -7.73 6.86
N ARG A 58 3.54 -7.14 8.06
CA ARG A 58 4.10 -7.73 9.29
C ARG A 58 3.60 -9.13 9.63
N GLU A 59 2.36 -9.45 9.26
CA GLU A 59 1.82 -10.80 9.40
C GLU A 59 2.28 -11.69 8.25
N ALA A 60 2.26 -11.16 7.03
CA ALA A 60 2.62 -11.89 5.82
C ALA A 60 4.05 -12.42 5.86
N SER A 61 5.02 -11.67 6.39
CA SER A 61 6.42 -12.11 6.46
C SER A 61 6.60 -13.34 7.34
N ILE A 62 5.90 -13.40 8.49
CA ILE A 62 5.90 -14.58 9.36
C ILE A 62 5.13 -15.74 8.72
N ILE A 63 3.95 -15.48 8.15
CA ILE A 63 3.14 -16.52 7.53
C ILE A 63 3.79 -17.08 6.27
N ALA A 64 4.53 -16.28 5.49
CA ALA A 64 5.29 -16.74 4.34
C ALA A 64 6.43 -17.68 4.75
N ALA A 65 7.15 -17.37 5.83
CA ALA A 65 8.16 -18.27 6.39
C ALA A 65 7.56 -19.59 6.89
N PHE A 66 6.42 -19.53 7.58
CA PHE A 66 5.66 -20.73 7.99
C PHE A 66 5.19 -21.56 6.79
N ALA A 67 4.59 -20.91 5.79
CA ALA A 67 4.11 -21.53 4.56
C ALA A 67 5.26 -22.20 3.76
N HIS A 68 6.45 -21.61 3.80
CA HIS A 68 7.65 -22.23 3.25
C HIS A 68 8.02 -23.53 3.97
N SER A 69 8.14 -23.50 5.31
CA SER A 69 8.47 -24.67 6.14
C SER A 69 7.56 -25.86 5.86
N ASP A 70 6.26 -25.60 5.72
CA ASP A 70 5.24 -26.65 5.70
C ASP A 70 4.76 -27.00 4.28
N ASN A 71 5.40 -26.44 3.25
CA ASN A 71 5.06 -26.66 1.85
C ASN A 71 3.59 -26.31 1.51
N ILE A 72 3.08 -25.24 2.11
CA ILE A 72 1.72 -24.73 1.91
C ILE A 72 1.80 -23.45 1.06
N PRO A 73 1.04 -23.31 -0.04
CA PRO A 73 0.99 -22.05 -0.75
C PRO A 73 0.27 -20.97 0.06
N ALA A 74 0.82 -19.76 0.10
CA ALA A 74 0.19 -18.59 0.69
C ALA A 74 0.03 -17.49 -0.37
N ILE A 75 -1.19 -16.98 -0.54
CA ILE A 75 -1.52 -15.89 -1.49
C ILE A 75 -2.07 -14.69 -0.72
N SER A 76 -1.24 -13.67 -0.50
CA SER A 76 -1.70 -12.42 0.10
C SER A 76 -2.46 -11.55 -0.91
N TYR A 77 -3.46 -10.83 -0.41
CA TYR A 77 -4.24 -9.89 -1.21
C TYR A 77 -4.00 -8.42 -0.84
N ALA A 78 -3.17 -8.14 0.16
CA ALA A 78 -2.95 -6.77 0.66
C ALA A 78 -1.56 -6.49 1.25
N ALA A 79 -0.70 -7.49 1.47
CA ALA A 79 0.67 -7.25 1.94
C ALA A 79 1.57 -6.77 0.79
N THR A 80 2.05 -5.53 0.89
CA THR A 80 2.80 -4.87 -0.19
C THR A 80 4.28 -4.67 0.11
N GLU A 81 4.79 -5.17 1.25
CA GLU A 81 6.22 -5.07 1.58
C GLU A 81 7.12 -5.61 0.45
N PRO A 82 8.20 -4.90 0.07
CA PRO A 82 9.08 -5.31 -1.01
C PRO A 82 9.85 -6.61 -0.77
N ASP A 83 10.30 -6.90 0.45
CA ASP A 83 11.11 -8.10 0.75
C ASP A 83 10.37 -9.41 0.43
N LEU A 84 9.03 -9.39 0.54
CA LEU A 84 8.18 -10.52 0.16
C LEU A 84 8.30 -10.89 -1.32
N SER A 85 8.85 -10.01 -2.18
CA SER A 85 9.13 -10.28 -3.59
C SER A 85 10.26 -11.30 -3.82
N ASP A 86 11.12 -11.54 -2.81
CA ASP A 86 12.24 -12.49 -2.93
C ASP A 86 11.73 -13.93 -2.96
N ARG A 87 11.77 -14.53 -4.14
CA ARG A 87 11.36 -15.91 -4.37
C ARG A 87 12.25 -16.92 -3.64
N ASN A 88 13.51 -16.62 -3.38
CA ASN A 88 14.41 -17.53 -2.66
C ASN A 88 14.06 -17.57 -1.17
N ALA A 89 13.76 -16.40 -0.58
CA ALA A 89 13.33 -16.30 0.80
C ALA A 89 11.91 -16.85 1.02
N TYR A 90 11.00 -16.61 0.05
CA TYR A 90 9.58 -16.94 0.15
C TYR A 90 9.07 -17.76 -1.04
N PRO A 91 9.58 -19.00 -1.26
CA PRO A 91 9.27 -19.79 -2.44
C PRO A 91 7.79 -20.18 -2.57
N ASN A 92 7.06 -20.23 -1.46
CA ASN A 92 5.65 -20.63 -1.42
C ASN A 92 4.68 -19.44 -1.31
N PHE A 93 5.20 -18.21 -1.32
CA PHE A 93 4.41 -16.99 -1.22
C PHE A 93 4.06 -16.43 -2.60
N TYR A 94 2.86 -15.88 -2.70
CA TYR A 94 2.36 -15.16 -3.85
C TYR A 94 1.51 -13.98 -3.38
N ARG A 95 1.27 -12.98 -4.24
CA ARG A 95 0.29 -11.94 -3.95
C ARG A 95 -0.42 -11.38 -5.17
N THR A 96 -1.71 -11.09 -5.03
CA THR A 96 -2.54 -10.49 -6.10
C THR A 96 -2.55 -8.97 -6.09
N VAL A 97 -2.20 -8.37 -4.95
CA VAL A 97 -1.81 -6.96 -4.86
C VAL A 97 -0.37 -6.80 -5.34
N THR A 98 -0.02 -5.61 -5.80
CA THR A 98 1.33 -5.29 -6.27
C THR A 98 2.26 -4.92 -5.12
N SER A 99 3.56 -5.18 -5.28
CA SER A 99 4.62 -4.72 -4.39
C SER A 99 4.67 -3.19 -4.28
N ASP A 100 5.07 -2.65 -3.12
CA ASP A 100 5.43 -1.24 -2.97
C ASP A 100 6.61 -0.87 -3.89
N ALA A 101 7.45 -1.83 -4.30
CA ALA A 101 8.48 -1.57 -5.32
C ALA A 101 7.87 -1.04 -6.64
N ALA A 102 6.65 -1.46 -6.99
CA ALA A 102 5.97 -1.01 -8.21
C ALA A 102 5.47 0.44 -8.14
N VAL A 103 5.30 1.00 -6.92
CA VAL A 103 4.81 2.38 -6.73
C VAL A 103 5.91 3.43 -6.86
N THR A 104 7.17 3.02 -6.78
CA THR A 104 8.34 3.91 -6.81
C THR A 104 8.40 4.76 -8.07
N LEU A 105 8.21 4.14 -9.24
CA LEU A 105 8.17 4.83 -10.53
C LEU A 105 6.99 5.82 -10.62
N PRO A 106 5.73 5.45 -10.29
CA PRO A 106 4.63 6.40 -10.16
C PRO A 106 4.97 7.62 -9.28
N ILE A 107 5.56 7.44 -8.09
CA ILE A 107 5.90 8.55 -7.20
C ILE A 107 6.99 9.44 -7.82
N VAL A 108 8.06 8.87 -8.38
CA VAL A 108 9.11 9.65 -9.07
C VAL A 108 8.53 10.48 -10.22
N LYS A 109 7.63 9.89 -11.02
CA LYS A 109 6.96 10.61 -12.12
C LYS A 109 6.00 11.68 -11.62
N LEU A 110 5.39 11.50 -10.46
CA LEU A 110 4.59 12.54 -9.81
C LEU A 110 5.45 13.75 -9.43
N PHE A 111 6.63 13.53 -8.85
CA PHE A 111 7.58 14.60 -8.51
C PHE A 111 8.07 15.34 -9.75
N THR A 112 8.41 14.58 -10.81
CA THR A 112 8.81 15.16 -12.10
C THR A 112 7.70 16.01 -12.70
N ARG A 113 6.44 15.56 -12.63
CA ARG A 113 5.27 16.27 -13.17
C ARG A 113 5.08 17.66 -12.55
N TYR A 114 5.38 17.82 -11.27
CA TYR A 114 5.20 19.07 -10.53
C TYR A 114 6.50 19.81 -10.21
N ASN A 115 7.63 19.39 -10.79
CA ASN A 115 8.95 19.95 -10.54
C ASN A 115 9.35 19.97 -9.05
N TRP A 116 8.89 18.98 -8.28
CA TRP A 116 9.30 18.81 -6.89
C TRP A 116 10.62 18.06 -6.82
N THR A 117 11.53 18.54 -5.97
CA THR A 117 12.88 17.98 -5.84
C THR A 117 13.17 17.38 -4.48
N SER A 118 12.33 17.64 -3.47
CA SER A 118 12.50 17.07 -2.14
C SER A 118 11.20 16.75 -1.42
N CYS A 119 11.25 15.78 -0.52
CA CYS A 119 10.15 15.46 0.39
C CYS A 119 10.63 15.13 1.81
N ILE A 120 9.67 15.03 2.73
CA ILE A 120 9.81 14.42 4.04
C ILE A 120 8.96 13.15 4.02
N ILE A 121 9.47 12.04 4.55
CA ILE A 121 8.70 10.80 4.66
C ILE A 121 8.36 10.55 6.12
N ILE A 122 7.07 10.42 6.42
CA ILE A 122 6.56 9.90 7.69
C ILE A 122 6.12 8.46 7.44
N TYR A 123 6.68 7.50 8.16
CA TYR A 123 6.34 6.09 7.97
C TYR A 123 6.10 5.37 9.30
N GLN A 124 5.24 4.35 9.27
CA GLN A 124 5.00 3.51 10.42
C GLN A 124 6.15 2.52 10.63
N ASN A 125 6.53 2.21 11.87
CA ASN A 125 7.70 1.38 12.19
C ASN A 125 7.43 -0.13 12.13
N ASP A 126 6.89 -0.61 11.01
CA ASP A 126 6.75 -2.04 10.71
C ASP A 126 7.31 -2.38 9.33
N GLU A 127 7.18 -3.64 8.94
CA GLU A 127 7.55 -4.23 7.66
C GLU A 127 6.98 -3.45 6.45
N PHE A 128 5.72 -3.01 6.53
CA PHE A 128 5.10 -2.21 5.47
C PHE A 128 5.74 -0.82 5.38
N GLY A 129 5.78 -0.09 6.50
CA GLY A 129 6.27 1.27 6.52
C GLY A 129 7.76 1.40 6.19
N SER A 130 8.57 0.49 6.74
CA SER A 130 10.03 0.51 6.56
C SER A 130 10.44 0.07 5.15
N GLY A 131 9.89 -1.05 4.67
CA GLY A 131 10.21 -1.59 3.35
C GLY A 131 9.77 -0.65 2.22
N GLY A 132 8.55 -0.10 2.29
CA GLY A 132 8.07 0.89 1.32
C GLY A 132 8.92 2.17 1.30
N THR A 133 9.34 2.65 2.47
CA THR A 133 10.22 3.81 2.59
C THR A 133 11.60 3.56 1.97
N GLU A 134 12.16 2.37 2.14
CA GLU A 134 13.45 2.00 1.57
C GLU A 134 13.43 2.02 0.04
N VAL A 135 12.46 1.36 -0.59
CA VAL A 135 12.38 1.34 -2.06
C VAL A 135 12.09 2.71 -2.66
N ILE A 136 11.30 3.55 -1.97
CA ILE A 136 11.10 4.96 -2.36
C ILE A 136 12.42 5.74 -2.24
N SER A 137 13.17 5.54 -1.16
CA SER A 137 14.47 6.20 -0.95
C SER A 137 15.47 5.86 -2.03
N ASN A 138 15.58 4.58 -2.39
CA ASN A 138 16.47 4.12 -3.46
C ASN A 138 16.07 4.75 -4.81
N ALA A 139 14.78 4.72 -5.15
CA ALA A 139 14.28 5.32 -6.39
C ALA A 139 14.49 6.85 -6.42
N PHE A 140 14.35 7.53 -5.29
CA PHE A 140 14.60 8.97 -5.20
C PHE A 140 16.08 9.29 -5.44
N SER A 141 16.99 8.53 -4.82
CA SER A 141 18.44 8.66 -5.01
C SER A 141 18.84 8.47 -6.48
N GLU A 142 18.28 7.46 -7.15
CA GLU A 142 18.55 7.18 -8.58
C GLU A 142 18.03 8.29 -9.52
N ASN A 143 17.06 9.08 -9.08
CA ASN A 143 16.40 10.11 -9.87
C ASN A 143 16.73 11.55 -9.42
N ASN A 144 17.80 11.73 -8.61
CA ASN A 144 18.22 13.03 -8.07
C ASN A 144 17.14 13.77 -7.27
N LEU A 145 16.26 13.02 -6.58
CA LEU A 145 15.29 13.54 -5.63
C LEU A 145 15.81 13.35 -4.20
N ILE A 146 15.47 14.29 -3.31
CA ILE A 146 16.03 14.33 -1.95
C ILE A 146 14.96 14.02 -0.91
N ILE A 147 15.23 13.07 -0.02
CA ILE A 147 14.45 12.92 1.21
C ILE A 147 15.16 13.70 2.31
N SER A 148 14.62 14.87 2.66
CA SER A 148 15.24 15.78 3.62
C SER A 148 15.22 15.25 5.05
N LYS A 149 14.14 14.53 5.41
CA LYS A 149 13.94 13.91 6.72
C LYS A 149 13.08 12.67 6.62
N PHE A 150 13.40 11.72 7.49
CA PHE A 150 12.58 10.57 7.83
C PHE A 150 12.00 10.78 9.22
N ILE A 151 10.70 10.56 9.38
CA ILE A 151 9.97 10.68 10.64
C ILE A 151 9.29 9.34 10.91
N VAL A 152 9.54 8.78 12.09
CA VAL A 152 9.00 7.47 12.46
C VAL A 152 7.72 7.66 13.27
N PHE A 153 6.65 7.02 12.83
CA PHE A 153 5.45 6.80 13.63
C PHE A 153 5.53 5.43 14.28
N ASP A 154 5.46 5.41 15.61
CA ASP A 154 5.56 4.18 16.40
C ASP A 154 4.17 3.57 16.59
N ILE A 155 3.90 2.43 15.94
CA ILE A 155 2.58 1.78 15.95
C ILE A 155 2.17 1.25 17.33
N ALA A 156 3.15 0.91 18.19
CA ALA A 156 2.88 0.34 19.49
C ALA A 156 2.46 1.43 20.49
N THR A 157 3.15 2.57 20.45
CA THR A 157 2.83 3.73 21.31
C THR A 157 1.81 4.67 20.68
N GLN A 158 1.57 4.57 19.37
CA GLN A 158 0.75 5.49 18.56
C GLN A 158 1.26 6.94 18.57
N HIS A 159 2.58 7.14 18.65
CA HIS A 159 3.20 8.46 18.69
C HIS A 159 4.19 8.67 17.54
N ILE A 160 4.34 9.93 17.12
CA ILE A 160 5.44 10.35 16.26
C ILE A 160 6.71 10.49 17.12
N ARG A 161 7.82 9.90 16.68
CA ARG A 161 9.12 10.06 17.34
C ARG A 161 9.69 11.45 17.05
N GLY A 162 10.01 12.20 18.10
CA GLY A 162 10.52 13.57 18.02
C GLY A 162 9.41 14.63 17.97
N ASP A 163 9.79 15.89 17.76
CA ASP A 163 8.85 17.02 17.65
C ASP A 163 8.49 17.24 16.17
N LEU A 164 7.29 16.80 15.77
CA LEU A 164 6.80 16.96 14.40
C LEU A 164 6.82 18.42 13.95
N LYS A 165 6.41 19.34 14.83
CA LYS A 165 6.31 20.76 14.48
C LYS A 165 7.68 21.35 14.22
N ASP A 166 8.64 21.07 15.09
CA ASP A 166 10.01 21.54 14.93
C ASP A 166 10.66 20.98 13.65
N ILE A 167 10.52 19.69 13.40
CA ILE A 167 11.08 19.04 12.20
C ILE A 167 10.51 19.64 10.92
N LEU A 168 9.19 19.86 10.85
CA LEU A 168 8.55 20.45 9.67
C LEU A 168 8.86 21.95 9.51
N SER A 169 9.02 22.68 10.62
CA SER A 169 9.29 24.12 10.59
C SER A 169 10.73 24.47 10.22
N THR A 170 11.69 23.63 10.61
CA THR A 170 13.13 23.84 10.38
C THR A 170 13.61 23.38 9.02
N THR A 171 12.84 22.54 8.32
CA THR A 171 13.16 22.08 6.98
C THR A 171 12.56 23.01 5.92
N PRO A 172 13.24 23.27 4.79
CA PRO A 172 12.67 24.05 3.70
C PRO A 172 11.68 23.24 2.85
N THR A 173 11.66 21.91 2.96
CA THR A 173 10.79 21.03 2.17
C THR A 173 9.31 21.17 2.57
N ARG A 174 8.42 21.15 1.59
CA ARG A 174 6.96 21.33 1.78
C ARG A 174 6.11 20.16 1.27
N ILE A 175 6.73 19.15 0.66
CA ILE A 175 6.06 17.91 0.27
C ILE A 175 6.29 16.86 1.37
N ILE A 176 5.21 16.27 1.85
CA ILE A 176 5.23 15.21 2.87
C ILE A 176 4.60 13.96 2.26
N ILE A 177 5.32 12.84 2.33
CA ILE A 177 4.79 11.52 2.01
C ILE A 177 4.48 10.82 3.33
N VAL A 178 3.26 10.31 3.50
CA VAL A 178 2.87 9.47 4.62
C VAL A 178 2.75 8.04 4.10
N TRP A 179 3.62 7.15 4.61
CA TRP A 179 3.65 5.73 4.30
C TRP A 179 3.21 4.91 5.51
N ALA A 180 1.90 4.80 5.69
CA ALA A 180 1.27 4.13 6.81
C ALA A 180 -0.08 3.55 6.38
N ASP A 181 -0.60 2.55 7.11
CA ASP A 181 -1.92 1.98 6.80
C ASP A 181 -3.06 2.98 7.07
N ASP A 182 -4.29 2.64 6.67
CA ASP A 182 -5.47 3.53 6.77
C ASP A 182 -5.69 4.07 8.20
N TYR A 183 -5.49 3.23 9.21
CA TYR A 183 -5.70 3.58 10.63
C TYR A 183 -4.60 4.53 11.11
N HIS A 184 -3.34 4.16 10.90
CA HIS A 184 -2.20 4.95 11.34
C HIS A 184 -2.05 6.26 10.56
N THR A 185 -2.38 6.28 9.26
CA THR A 185 -2.46 7.52 8.46
C THR A 185 -3.44 8.51 9.08
N SER A 186 -4.62 8.03 9.50
CA SER A 186 -5.63 8.88 10.13
C SER A 186 -5.14 9.45 11.47
N LEU A 187 -4.44 8.66 12.27
CA LEU A 187 -3.81 9.11 13.53
C LEU A 187 -2.69 10.13 13.29
N ILE A 188 -1.79 9.88 12.34
CA ILE A 188 -0.69 10.80 11.98
C ILE A 188 -1.25 12.17 11.59
N LEU A 189 -2.29 12.19 10.75
CA LEU A 189 -2.94 13.43 10.33
C LEU A 189 -3.66 14.13 11.48
N GLN A 190 -4.25 13.39 12.43
CA GLN A 190 -4.83 13.97 13.64
C GLN A 190 -3.76 14.61 14.54
N ILE A 191 -2.60 13.98 14.69
CA ILE A 191 -1.45 14.55 15.42
C ILE A 191 -0.97 15.83 14.72
N ALA A 192 -0.81 15.79 13.40
CA ALA A 192 -0.41 16.94 12.60
C ALA A 192 -1.43 18.10 12.65
N LEU A 193 -2.73 17.79 12.75
CA LEU A 193 -3.77 18.80 12.98
C LEU A 193 -3.60 19.48 14.34
N ASN A 194 -3.33 18.71 15.40
CA ASN A 194 -3.13 19.24 16.76
C ASN A 194 -1.90 20.15 16.87
N PHE A 195 -0.88 19.92 16.05
CA PHE A 195 0.30 20.79 15.95
C PHE A 195 0.15 21.97 14.96
N ASP A 196 -0.99 22.07 14.27
CA ASP A 196 -1.31 23.05 13.22
C ASP A 196 -0.30 23.06 12.06
N VAL A 197 0.08 21.87 11.58
CA VAL A 197 1.07 21.69 10.48
C VAL A 197 0.49 21.07 9.21
N LEU A 198 -0.83 20.90 9.11
CA LEU A 198 -1.45 20.29 7.92
C LEU A 198 -1.45 21.20 6.68
N GLY A 199 -1.68 22.51 6.83
CA GLY A 199 -1.80 23.40 5.66
C GLY A 199 -1.94 24.87 6.04
N PRO A 200 -1.86 25.80 5.07
CA PRO A 200 -1.79 25.57 3.61
C PRO A 200 -0.35 25.38 3.09
N TYR A 201 0.66 25.40 3.96
CA TYR A 201 2.06 25.41 3.51
C TYR A 201 2.62 24.04 3.13
N PHE A 202 2.01 22.94 3.59
CA PHE A 202 2.45 21.59 3.31
C PHE A 202 1.48 20.88 2.37
N THR A 203 2.02 20.07 1.47
CA THR A 203 1.26 19.17 0.59
C THR A 203 1.53 17.74 1.00
N TRP A 204 0.47 17.03 1.37
CA TRP A 204 0.55 15.67 1.88
C TRP A 204 0.14 14.68 0.79
N ILE A 205 0.99 13.67 0.59
CA ILE A 205 0.77 12.53 -0.29
C ILE A 205 0.65 11.31 0.62
N LEU A 206 -0.49 10.62 0.57
CA LEU A 206 -0.84 9.54 1.46
C LEU A 206 -0.81 8.22 0.69
N SER A 207 -0.21 7.17 1.25
CA SER A 207 -0.23 5.81 0.69
C SER A 207 -1.56 5.06 0.89
N SER A 208 -2.47 5.64 1.66
CA SER A 208 -3.62 4.95 2.23
C SER A 208 -4.77 5.92 2.50
N LYS A 209 -5.98 5.37 2.61
CA LYS A 209 -7.19 6.19 2.78
C LYS A 209 -7.20 6.83 4.16
N VAL A 210 -7.90 7.97 4.25
CA VAL A 210 -8.17 8.65 5.52
C VAL A 210 -9.59 8.32 5.96
N SER A 211 -9.74 7.88 7.20
CA SER A 211 -11.04 7.78 7.84
C SER A 211 -11.45 9.15 8.38
N PHE A 212 -12.41 9.80 7.73
CA PHE A 212 -12.89 11.13 8.15
C PHE A 212 -13.52 11.15 9.54
N ASN A 213 -13.92 9.99 10.08
CA ASN A 213 -14.42 9.86 11.46
C ASN A 213 -13.39 10.25 12.53
N PHE A 214 -12.09 10.35 12.19
CA PHE A 214 -11.04 10.84 13.08
C PHE A 214 -11.05 12.37 13.25
N PHE A 215 -11.83 13.08 12.44
CA PHE A 215 -11.80 14.53 12.35
C PHE A 215 -13.18 15.12 12.58
N ASN A 216 -13.21 16.26 13.29
CA ASN A 216 -14.41 17.08 13.36
C ASN A 216 -14.65 17.73 12.00
N GLN A 217 -15.91 17.80 11.57
CA GLN A 217 -16.30 18.38 10.28
C GLN A 217 -15.81 19.83 10.09
N THR A 218 -15.68 20.59 11.18
CA THR A 218 -15.10 21.95 11.18
C THR A 218 -13.64 22.00 10.73
N MET A 219 -12.92 20.89 10.82
CA MET A 219 -11.50 20.76 10.49
C MET A 219 -11.24 20.16 9.11
N TYR A 220 -12.28 19.73 8.38
CA TYR A 220 -12.12 19.13 7.04
C TYR A 220 -11.45 20.07 6.04
N THR A 221 -11.59 21.38 6.21
CA THR A 221 -10.91 22.39 5.38
C THR A 221 -9.38 22.29 5.45
N LYS A 222 -8.82 21.77 6.54
CA LYS A 222 -7.39 21.54 6.72
C LYS A 222 -6.87 20.31 5.97
N LEU A 223 -7.78 19.41 5.56
CA LEU A 223 -7.47 18.21 4.76
C LEU A 223 -7.53 18.48 3.25
N ILE A 224 -8.08 19.63 2.83
CA ILE A 224 -8.23 19.97 1.42
C ILE A 224 -6.85 20.04 0.74
N GLY A 225 -6.77 19.37 -0.41
CA GLY A 225 -5.61 19.37 -1.27
C GLY A 225 -4.57 18.29 -1.00
N MET A 226 -4.83 17.40 -0.05
CA MET A 226 -4.06 16.17 0.09
C MET A 226 -4.29 15.26 -1.12
N LEU A 227 -3.26 14.49 -1.45
CA LEU A 227 -3.28 13.48 -2.51
C LEU A 227 -3.22 12.09 -1.88
N ILE A 228 -4.08 11.17 -2.31
CA ILE A 228 -4.10 9.78 -1.85
C ILE A 228 -3.73 8.90 -3.04
N LEU A 229 -2.62 8.20 -2.94
CA LEU A 229 -2.15 7.26 -3.94
C LEU A 229 -2.61 5.85 -3.57
N GLU A 230 -3.41 5.22 -4.43
CA GLU A 230 -3.99 3.91 -4.13
C GLU A 230 -3.75 2.92 -5.27
N PRO A 231 -3.45 1.64 -4.96
CA PRO A 231 -3.54 0.58 -5.95
C PRO A 231 -5.01 0.36 -6.34
N ILE A 232 -5.25 0.20 -7.64
CA ILE A 232 -6.59 0.06 -8.21
C ILE A 232 -6.67 -1.15 -9.15
N ILE A 233 -7.87 -1.38 -9.67
CA ILE A 233 -8.18 -2.47 -10.60
C ILE A 233 -8.26 -1.97 -12.05
N GLY A 234 -8.22 -2.91 -13.00
CA GLY A 234 -8.26 -2.60 -14.42
C GLY A 234 -9.47 -1.78 -14.86
N SER A 235 -10.65 -2.00 -14.28
CA SER A 235 -11.87 -1.26 -14.68
C SER A 235 -11.79 0.25 -14.47
N VAL A 236 -10.96 0.72 -13.53
CA VAL A 236 -10.80 2.15 -13.22
C VAL A 236 -9.96 2.86 -14.30
N VAL A 237 -9.06 2.14 -14.97
CA VAL A 237 -8.18 2.64 -16.04
C VAL A 237 -8.63 2.17 -17.43
N ASN A 238 -9.84 1.64 -17.56
CA ASN A 238 -10.36 1.02 -18.79
C ASN A 238 -9.49 -0.14 -19.32
N ALA A 239 -8.76 -0.82 -18.43
CA ALA A 239 -8.05 -2.05 -18.77
C ALA A 239 -8.99 -3.27 -18.68
N PRO A 240 -8.69 -4.37 -19.39
CA PRO A 240 -9.52 -5.58 -19.38
C PRO A 240 -9.70 -6.15 -17.96
N PHE A 241 -10.93 -6.58 -17.67
CA PHE A 241 -11.28 -7.33 -16.46
C PHE A 241 -12.49 -8.22 -16.75
N ASN A 242 -12.75 -9.21 -15.89
CA ASN A 242 -13.84 -10.15 -16.09
C ASN A 242 -15.14 -9.65 -15.45
N THR A 243 -15.93 -8.89 -16.22
CA THR A 243 -17.21 -8.33 -15.79
C THR A 243 -18.22 -9.40 -15.37
N THR A 244 -18.29 -10.52 -16.09
CA THR A 244 -19.21 -11.62 -15.78
C THR A 244 -18.89 -12.23 -14.43
N LEU A 245 -17.61 -12.53 -14.18
CA LEU A 245 -17.12 -13.07 -12.92
C LEU A 245 -17.36 -12.09 -11.76
N LEU A 246 -17.10 -10.80 -11.98
CA LEU A 246 -17.32 -9.76 -10.98
C LEU A 246 -18.80 -9.64 -10.61
N ASN A 247 -19.69 -9.62 -11.60
CA ASN A 247 -21.14 -9.54 -11.37
C ASN A 247 -21.66 -10.77 -10.62
N ALA A 248 -21.19 -11.97 -10.96
CA ALA A 248 -21.53 -13.19 -10.24
C ALA A 248 -21.04 -13.13 -8.78
N ALA A 249 -19.82 -12.65 -8.55
CA ALA A 249 -19.28 -12.48 -7.20
C ALA A 249 -20.09 -11.49 -6.36
N TYR A 250 -20.52 -10.37 -6.95
CA TYR A 250 -21.38 -9.40 -6.28
C TYR A 250 -22.77 -9.95 -5.98
N GLN A 251 -23.37 -10.72 -6.90
CA GLN A 251 -24.66 -11.39 -6.65
C GLN A 251 -24.56 -12.36 -5.46
N ILE A 252 -23.48 -13.15 -5.40
CA ILE A 252 -23.24 -14.06 -4.28
C ILE A 252 -23.04 -13.27 -2.98
N TRP A 253 -22.22 -12.21 -2.98
CA TRP A 253 -22.04 -11.41 -1.77
C TRP A 253 -23.36 -10.81 -1.28
N GLN A 254 -24.13 -10.21 -2.20
CA GLN A 254 -25.44 -9.64 -1.90
C GLN A 254 -26.44 -10.68 -1.36
N GLN A 255 -26.38 -11.93 -1.85
CA GLN A 255 -27.29 -12.99 -1.42
C GLN A 255 -26.93 -13.58 -0.06
N TYR A 256 -25.63 -13.82 0.20
CA TYR A 256 -25.19 -14.61 1.35
C TYR A 256 -24.67 -13.79 2.53
N GLU A 257 -24.25 -12.53 2.31
CA GLU A 257 -23.79 -11.61 3.37
C GLU A 257 -24.23 -10.15 3.07
N PRO A 258 -25.55 -9.90 2.86
CA PRO A 258 -26.08 -8.59 2.45
C PRO A 258 -25.69 -7.45 3.39
N GLU A 259 -25.56 -7.73 4.69
CA GLU A 259 -25.20 -6.76 5.73
C GLU A 259 -23.79 -6.20 5.59
N THR A 260 -22.89 -6.92 4.92
CA THR A 260 -21.50 -6.47 4.70
C THR A 260 -21.24 -5.97 3.28
N PHE A 261 -22.20 -6.12 2.36
CA PHE A 261 -22.04 -5.68 0.97
C PHE A 261 -22.28 -4.16 0.86
N PRO A 262 -21.25 -3.37 0.49
CA PRO A 262 -21.36 -1.91 0.47
C PRO A 262 -22.12 -1.36 -0.76
N GLY A 263 -22.57 -2.24 -1.67
CA GLY A 263 -23.03 -1.88 -3.01
C GLY A 263 -21.90 -1.90 -4.04
N SER A 264 -22.22 -2.26 -5.28
CA SER A 264 -21.25 -2.54 -6.35
C SER A 264 -20.28 -1.39 -6.67
N THR A 265 -20.69 -0.14 -6.43
CA THR A 265 -19.89 1.07 -6.69
C THR A 265 -19.00 1.49 -5.52
N LYS A 266 -19.18 0.89 -4.33
CA LYS A 266 -18.48 1.26 -3.09
C LYS A 266 -17.56 0.14 -2.57
N VAL A 267 -17.40 -0.94 -3.33
CA VAL A 267 -16.51 -2.05 -2.97
C VAL A 267 -15.06 -1.58 -2.96
N ASN A 268 -14.35 -1.89 -1.87
CA ASN A 268 -12.92 -1.63 -1.77
C ASN A 268 -12.14 -2.56 -2.71
N TYR A 269 -11.15 -2.02 -3.44
CA TYR A 269 -10.31 -2.79 -4.37
C TYR A 269 -9.58 -3.97 -3.72
N TYR A 270 -9.19 -3.88 -2.44
CA TYR A 270 -8.60 -5.01 -1.71
C TYR A 270 -9.56 -6.20 -1.58
N ALA A 271 -10.87 -5.99 -1.58
CA ALA A 271 -11.84 -7.08 -1.60
C ALA A 271 -11.81 -7.82 -2.95
N LEU A 272 -11.48 -7.13 -4.04
CA LEU A 272 -11.35 -7.70 -5.38
C LEU A 272 -10.02 -8.45 -5.54
N PHE A 273 -8.92 -7.92 -4.99
CA PHE A 273 -7.67 -8.67 -4.87
C PHE A 273 -7.84 -9.93 -4.02
N ALA A 274 -8.64 -9.88 -2.95
CA ALA A 274 -8.94 -11.04 -2.12
C ALA A 274 -9.76 -12.10 -2.88
N PHE A 275 -10.71 -11.67 -3.72
CA PHE A 275 -11.42 -12.58 -4.61
C PHE A 275 -10.46 -13.27 -5.55
N ASP A 276 -9.62 -12.52 -6.27
CA ASP A 276 -8.68 -13.07 -7.24
C ASP A 276 -7.61 -13.96 -6.57
N ALA A 277 -7.17 -13.66 -5.35
CA ALA A 277 -6.25 -14.53 -4.59
C ALA A 277 -6.89 -15.89 -4.30
N THR A 278 -8.14 -15.87 -3.87
CA THR A 278 -8.93 -17.09 -3.61
C THR A 278 -9.18 -17.86 -4.89
N TRP A 279 -9.56 -17.15 -5.96
CA TRP A 279 -9.85 -17.73 -7.26
C TRP A 279 -8.62 -18.37 -7.89
N ALA A 280 -7.45 -17.71 -7.78
CA ALA A 280 -6.18 -18.26 -8.23
C ALA A 280 -5.85 -19.59 -7.54
N LEU A 281 -6.03 -19.67 -6.22
CA LEU A 281 -5.81 -20.90 -5.47
C LEU A 281 -6.76 -22.03 -5.93
N ILE A 282 -8.06 -21.73 -6.10
CA ILE A 282 -9.08 -22.69 -6.55
C ILE A 282 -8.77 -23.21 -7.96
N GLN A 283 -8.46 -22.31 -8.90
CA GLN A 283 -8.16 -22.65 -10.29
C GLN A 283 -6.88 -23.49 -10.38
N SER A 284 -5.83 -23.09 -9.66
CA SER A 284 -4.58 -23.84 -9.60
C SER A 284 -4.79 -25.25 -9.07
N LEU A 285 -5.64 -25.39 -8.05
CA LEU A 285 -5.93 -26.67 -7.43
C LEU A 285 -6.72 -27.59 -8.36
N GLN A 286 -7.73 -27.04 -9.04
CA GLN A 286 -8.50 -27.77 -10.05
C GLN A 286 -7.59 -28.25 -11.20
N GLN A 287 -6.73 -27.38 -11.71
CA GLN A 287 -5.77 -27.71 -12.76
C GLN A 287 -4.78 -28.79 -12.30
N PHE A 288 -4.21 -28.65 -11.11
CA PHE A 288 -3.30 -29.63 -10.54
C PHE A 288 -3.97 -31.02 -10.39
N CYS A 289 -5.17 -31.08 -9.80
CA CYS A 289 -5.86 -32.35 -9.59
C CYS A 289 -6.37 -32.99 -10.89
N SER A 290 -6.75 -32.20 -11.91
CA SER A 290 -7.14 -32.74 -13.22
C SER A 290 -5.98 -33.37 -14.01
N THR A 291 -4.74 -32.94 -13.75
CA THR A 291 -3.53 -33.50 -14.38
C THR A 291 -2.89 -34.61 -13.56
N TYR A 292 -3.42 -34.89 -12.36
CA TYR A 292 -2.91 -35.92 -11.48
C TYR A 292 -3.31 -37.31 -12.00
N THR A 293 -2.32 -38.11 -12.39
CA THR A 293 -2.53 -39.38 -13.12
C THR A 293 -2.69 -40.61 -12.22
N ASN A 294 -2.47 -40.50 -10.91
CA ASN A 294 -2.51 -41.65 -10.01
C ASN A 294 -3.91 -41.84 -9.42
N SER A 295 -4.73 -42.68 -10.06
CA SER A 295 -6.09 -43.00 -9.61
C SER A 295 -6.17 -43.79 -8.29
N SER A 296 -5.03 -44.28 -7.77
CA SER A 296 -4.95 -45.05 -6.54
C SER A 296 -4.92 -44.19 -5.27
N SER A 297 -4.73 -42.87 -5.41
CA SER A 297 -4.54 -41.92 -4.31
C SER A 297 -5.25 -40.60 -4.60
N PRO A 298 -5.76 -39.88 -3.59
CA PRO A 298 -6.27 -38.52 -3.78
C PRO A 298 -5.16 -37.62 -4.34
N CYS A 299 -5.52 -36.61 -5.15
CA CYS A 299 -4.54 -35.67 -5.70
C CYS A 299 -3.89 -34.83 -4.59
N ILE A 300 -4.60 -34.61 -3.49
CA ILE A 300 -4.09 -33.97 -2.29
C ILE A 300 -4.02 -34.99 -1.15
N SER A 301 -2.84 -35.10 -0.55
CA SER A 301 -2.63 -35.88 0.65
C SER A 301 -1.72 -35.13 1.60
N ILE A 302 -2.09 -35.15 2.88
CA ILE A 302 -1.36 -34.48 3.95
C ILE A 302 -0.62 -35.54 4.77
N VAL A 303 0.67 -35.33 5.01
CA VAL A 303 1.49 -36.16 5.89
C VAL A 303 1.63 -35.47 7.23
N ASN A 304 1.56 -36.28 8.28
CA ASN A 304 1.78 -35.89 9.67
C ASN A 304 0.73 -34.91 10.22
N ASN A 305 0.15 -35.24 11.36
CA ASN A 305 -0.97 -34.49 11.95
C ASN A 305 -0.74 -34.13 13.42
N SER A 306 0.46 -34.36 13.97
CA SER A 306 0.73 -34.12 15.40
C SER A 306 0.97 -32.65 15.75
N PHE A 307 1.60 -31.90 14.85
CA PHE A 307 1.99 -30.51 15.06
C PHE A 307 1.95 -29.75 13.74
N CYS A 308 1.66 -28.45 13.78
CA CYS A 308 1.47 -27.66 12.57
C CYS A 308 2.74 -27.61 11.71
N PHE A 309 3.93 -27.45 12.31
CA PHE A 309 5.21 -27.35 11.61
C PHE A 309 5.76 -28.67 11.05
N ASP A 310 5.09 -29.80 11.31
CA ASP A 310 5.48 -31.08 10.72
C ASP A 310 4.54 -31.49 9.58
N ARG A 311 3.45 -30.73 9.39
CA ARG A 311 2.36 -31.04 8.48
C ARG A 311 2.68 -30.52 7.09
N HIS A 312 2.77 -31.41 6.11
CA HIS A 312 3.10 -31.01 4.74
C HIS A 312 2.28 -31.76 3.69
N LEU A 313 2.09 -31.11 2.55
CA LEU A 313 1.42 -31.68 1.37
C LEU A 313 2.40 -32.58 0.60
N LEU A 314 2.04 -33.84 0.34
CA LEU A 314 2.91 -34.79 -0.39
C LEU A 314 3.31 -34.30 -1.78
N ASN A 315 2.38 -33.69 -2.49
CA ASN A 315 2.55 -33.25 -3.88
C ASN A 315 2.70 -31.73 -3.99
N ALA A 316 3.19 -31.08 -2.93
CA ALA A 316 3.26 -29.62 -2.84
C ALA A 316 3.99 -28.97 -4.01
N THR A 317 5.14 -29.52 -4.42
CA THR A 317 5.97 -28.93 -5.49
C THR A 317 5.20 -28.82 -6.81
N SER A 318 4.46 -29.87 -7.19
CA SER A 318 3.65 -29.85 -8.42
C SER A 318 2.50 -28.86 -8.31
N PHE A 319 1.89 -28.74 -7.12
CA PHE A 319 0.83 -27.77 -6.88
C PHE A 319 1.37 -26.33 -6.94
N LEU A 320 2.50 -26.05 -6.28
CA LEU A 320 3.19 -24.76 -6.31
C LEU A 320 3.62 -24.37 -7.73
N ASN A 321 4.11 -25.33 -8.52
CA ASN A 321 4.43 -25.09 -9.94
C ASN A 321 3.18 -24.69 -10.73
N THR A 322 2.04 -25.32 -10.45
CA THR A 322 0.76 -24.96 -11.10
C THR A 322 0.37 -23.52 -10.76
N ILE A 323 0.48 -23.12 -9.48
CA ILE A 323 0.24 -21.74 -9.03
C ILE A 323 1.18 -20.76 -9.75
N SER A 324 2.48 -21.08 -9.83
CA SER A 324 3.48 -20.24 -10.51
C SER A 324 3.19 -20.00 -12.00
N THR A 325 2.42 -20.89 -12.64
CA THR A 325 2.03 -20.77 -14.06
C THR A 325 0.62 -20.24 -14.27
N THR A 326 -0.08 -19.88 -13.18
CA THR A 326 -1.48 -19.45 -13.26
C THR A 326 -1.61 -18.09 -13.94
N GLU A 327 -2.48 -18.05 -14.94
CA GLU A 327 -2.82 -16.86 -15.71
C GLU A 327 -4.32 -16.86 -16.00
N PHE A 328 -5.03 -15.79 -15.62
CA PHE A 328 -6.44 -15.62 -15.94
C PHE A 328 -6.86 -14.15 -15.91
N LEU A 329 -7.97 -13.84 -16.59
CA LEU A 329 -8.61 -12.54 -16.47
C LEU A 329 -9.53 -12.57 -15.23
N GLY A 330 -9.06 -11.94 -14.15
CA GLY A 330 -9.75 -11.85 -12.87
C GLY A 330 -10.70 -10.66 -12.77
N VAL A 331 -11.25 -10.46 -11.58
CA VAL A 331 -12.16 -9.34 -11.30
C VAL A 331 -11.42 -8.02 -11.10
N SER A 332 -10.13 -8.08 -10.72
CA SER A 332 -9.24 -6.93 -10.59
C SER A 332 -8.46 -6.59 -11.86
N GLY A 333 -8.52 -7.43 -12.89
CA GLY A 333 -7.75 -7.31 -14.14
C GLY A 333 -6.99 -8.60 -14.48
N PRO A 334 -6.00 -8.56 -15.38
CA PRO A 334 -5.18 -9.74 -15.72
C PRO A 334 -4.32 -10.17 -14.54
N VAL A 335 -4.51 -11.40 -14.05
CA VAL A 335 -3.74 -11.98 -12.94
C VAL A 335 -2.78 -13.00 -13.53
N LYS A 336 -1.49 -12.79 -13.30
CA LYS A 336 -0.43 -13.67 -13.76
C LYS A 336 0.67 -13.79 -12.72
N PHE A 337 1.05 -15.01 -12.41
CA PHE A 337 2.21 -15.32 -11.57
C PHE A 337 3.41 -15.77 -12.42
N SER A 338 4.57 -15.82 -11.77
CA SER A 338 5.82 -16.26 -12.37
C SER A 338 6.61 -17.08 -11.36
N ALA A 339 7.46 -17.98 -11.87
CA ALA A 339 8.40 -18.72 -11.05
C ALA A 339 9.52 -17.83 -10.49
N ASN A 340 9.79 -16.65 -11.09
CA ASN A 340 10.94 -15.82 -10.74
C ASN A 340 10.67 -14.80 -9.62
N VAL A 341 9.42 -14.41 -9.40
CA VAL A 341 8.99 -13.42 -8.41
C VAL A 341 7.73 -13.89 -7.71
N THR A 342 7.48 -13.46 -6.48
CA THR A 342 6.24 -13.77 -5.75
C THR A 342 5.07 -12.87 -6.15
N ASP A 343 5.35 -11.78 -6.85
CA ASP A 343 4.37 -10.77 -7.21
C ASP A 343 3.48 -11.19 -8.38
N ARG A 344 2.27 -10.63 -8.41
CA ARG A 344 1.52 -10.49 -9.65
C ARG A 344 2.30 -9.58 -10.61
N ILE A 345 2.54 -10.06 -11.84
CA ILE A 345 3.41 -9.37 -12.81
C ILE A 345 2.65 -8.54 -13.88
N ASP A 346 1.33 -8.59 -13.88
CA ASP A 346 0.47 -7.82 -14.81
C ASP A 346 -0.67 -7.15 -14.05
N GLY A 347 -1.31 -6.12 -14.64
CA GLY A 347 -2.42 -5.43 -14.01
C GLY A 347 -2.03 -4.46 -12.89
N ILE A 348 -0.87 -3.80 -13.03
CA ILE A 348 -0.35 -2.81 -12.09
C ILE A 348 -0.91 -1.42 -12.42
N TYR A 349 -1.80 -0.93 -11.57
CA TYR A 349 -2.53 0.32 -11.80
C TYR A 349 -2.63 1.14 -10.51
N TYR A 350 -2.54 2.46 -10.64
CA TYR A 350 -2.71 3.37 -9.52
C TYR A 350 -3.66 4.52 -9.85
N VAL A 351 -4.33 5.05 -8.83
CA VAL A 351 -5.09 6.31 -8.93
C VAL A 351 -4.54 7.29 -7.89
N ILE A 352 -4.59 8.57 -8.21
CA ILE A 352 -4.48 9.62 -7.20
C ILE A 352 -5.85 10.22 -6.99
N ARG A 353 -6.31 10.24 -5.75
CA ARG A 353 -7.49 11.00 -5.32
C ARG A 353 -7.06 12.28 -4.62
N ASN A 354 -7.81 13.34 -4.85
CA ASN A 354 -7.61 14.62 -4.21
C ASN A 354 -8.78 14.88 -3.25
N ILE A 355 -8.46 15.35 -2.05
CA ILE A 355 -9.48 15.76 -1.08
C ILE A 355 -9.99 17.14 -1.48
N GLN A 356 -11.24 17.22 -1.93
CA GLN A 356 -11.85 18.45 -2.44
C GLN A 356 -13.04 18.89 -1.58
N PRO A 357 -13.32 20.20 -1.50
CA PRO A 357 -14.52 20.70 -0.86
C PRO A 357 -15.76 20.23 -1.61
N SER A 358 -16.76 19.77 -0.86
CA SER A 358 -18.10 19.44 -1.32
C SER A 358 -19.11 20.23 -0.49
N THR A 359 -20.40 20.26 -0.86
CA THR A 359 -21.42 21.05 -0.15
C THR A 359 -21.47 20.69 1.34
N ASN A 360 -20.97 21.59 2.20
CA ASN A 360 -20.78 21.38 3.65
C ASN A 360 -19.91 20.17 4.04
N ASN A 361 -19.10 19.60 3.15
CA ASN A 361 -18.29 18.42 3.43
C ASN A 361 -17.00 18.40 2.57
N ILE A 362 -16.29 17.27 2.57
CA ILE A 362 -15.20 16.96 1.64
C ILE A 362 -15.50 15.66 0.89
N GLU A 363 -14.90 15.52 -0.27
CA GLU A 363 -15.02 14.32 -1.11
C GLU A 363 -13.66 13.90 -1.67
N LEU A 364 -13.55 12.60 -1.97
CA LEU A 364 -12.35 12.01 -2.57
C LEU A 364 -12.53 11.92 -4.09
N VAL A 365 -12.02 12.93 -4.80
CA VAL A 365 -12.16 13.03 -6.26
C VAL A 365 -10.96 12.37 -6.93
N PRO A 366 -11.14 11.34 -7.78
CA PRO A 366 -10.03 10.82 -8.58
C PRO A 366 -9.57 11.89 -9.59
N VAL A 367 -8.27 12.17 -9.63
CA VAL A 367 -7.71 13.25 -10.45
C VAL A 367 -6.65 12.77 -11.42
N LEU A 368 -5.90 11.72 -11.07
CA LEU A 368 -4.90 11.12 -11.95
C LEU A 368 -5.04 9.59 -11.92
N GLN A 369 -4.67 8.97 -13.03
CA GLN A 369 -4.61 7.52 -13.18
C GLN A 369 -3.30 7.10 -13.83
N TRP A 370 -2.79 5.94 -13.42
CA TRP A 370 -1.52 5.38 -13.86
C TRP A 370 -1.69 3.99 -14.41
N SER A 371 -1.04 3.75 -15.54
CA SER A 371 -0.62 2.41 -15.98
C SER A 371 0.82 2.50 -16.50
N ASN A 372 1.52 1.37 -16.53
CA ASN A 372 2.91 1.33 -17.02
C ASN A 372 3.04 1.77 -18.48
N SER A 373 2.00 1.60 -19.31
CA SER A 373 2.02 2.03 -20.71
C SER A 373 1.77 3.54 -20.87
N ASP A 374 0.98 4.14 -19.98
CA ASP A 374 0.43 5.48 -20.17
C ASP A 374 1.04 6.55 -19.28
N ASN A 375 1.81 6.16 -18.26
CA ASN A 375 2.27 7.06 -17.20
C ASN A 375 1.07 7.75 -16.51
N TRP A 376 1.29 8.88 -15.83
CA TRP A 376 0.21 9.67 -15.22
C TRP A 376 -0.62 10.41 -16.27
N LYS A 377 -1.89 10.01 -16.41
CA LYS A 377 -2.92 10.73 -17.16
C LYS A 377 -3.93 11.38 -16.20
N THR A 378 -4.57 12.45 -16.65
CA THR A 378 -5.75 12.99 -15.96
C THR A 378 -6.86 11.94 -15.96
N TYR A 379 -7.58 11.85 -14.85
CA TYR A 379 -8.65 10.85 -14.71
C TYR A 379 -9.79 11.13 -15.71
N THR A 380 -10.31 12.35 -15.72
CA THR A 380 -11.12 12.92 -16.81
C THR A 380 -10.55 14.27 -17.28
N GLN A 381 -11.10 14.84 -18.36
CA GLN A 381 -10.69 16.16 -18.85
C GLN A 381 -11.15 17.32 -17.94
N ALA A 382 -12.13 17.09 -17.07
CA ALA A 382 -12.69 18.11 -16.18
C ALA A 382 -12.05 18.11 -14.78
N ASP A 383 -11.31 17.06 -14.42
CA ASP A 383 -10.75 16.92 -13.08
C ASP A 383 -9.56 17.85 -12.88
N VAL A 384 -9.62 18.65 -11.82
CA VAL A 384 -8.56 19.58 -11.43
C VAL A 384 -8.08 19.20 -10.04
N ILE A 385 -6.78 19.29 -9.80
CA ILE A 385 -6.23 19.16 -8.45
C ILE A 385 -6.41 20.49 -7.73
N ILE A 386 -7.13 20.46 -6.62
CA ILE A 386 -7.16 21.55 -5.65
C ILE A 386 -5.97 21.32 -4.73
N TRP A 387 -5.12 22.34 -4.57
CA TRP A 387 -3.96 22.31 -3.69
C TRP A 387 -4.28 22.95 -2.33
N PRO A 388 -3.47 22.67 -1.30
CA PRO A 388 -3.62 23.30 0.01
C PRO A 388 -3.74 24.83 -0.09
N GLY A 389 -4.67 25.40 0.67
CA GLY A 389 -5.05 26.82 0.53
C GLY A 389 -6.12 27.11 -0.52
N ASN A 390 -6.79 26.06 -1.03
CA ASN A 390 -7.89 26.16 -1.99
C ASN A 390 -7.50 26.87 -3.30
N THR A 391 -6.35 26.48 -3.85
CA THR A 391 -5.77 27.05 -5.08
C THR A 391 -5.59 26.00 -6.16
N LEU A 392 -5.59 26.44 -7.43
CA LEU A 392 -5.30 25.58 -8.58
C LEU A 392 -3.80 25.62 -8.96
N ILE A 393 -3.03 26.50 -8.31
CA ILE A 393 -1.60 26.65 -8.58
C ILE A 393 -0.83 25.56 -7.83
N PRO A 394 -0.08 24.68 -8.52
CA PRO A 394 0.73 23.68 -7.85
C PRO A 394 1.76 24.30 -6.91
N PRO A 395 1.97 23.72 -5.72
CA PRO A 395 2.98 24.19 -4.79
C PRO A 395 4.38 23.97 -5.39
N THR A 396 5.34 24.84 -5.07
CA THR A 396 6.73 24.70 -5.52
C THR A 396 7.50 23.57 -4.81
N GLY A 397 6.94 23.03 -3.72
CA GLY A 397 7.55 21.96 -2.92
C GLY A 397 8.62 22.41 -1.92
N PHE A 398 8.94 23.70 -1.86
CA PHE A 398 9.88 24.30 -0.91
C PHE A 398 9.37 25.64 -0.36
N ALA A 399 9.87 26.00 0.81
CA ALA A 399 9.62 27.28 1.45
C ALA A 399 10.20 28.41 0.59
N GLY A 400 9.35 29.32 0.11
CA GLY A 400 9.84 30.55 -0.50
C GLY A 400 10.59 31.40 0.53
N LEU A 401 11.66 32.08 0.10
CA LEU A 401 12.39 33.04 0.95
C LEU A 401 11.70 34.41 1.05
N LYS A 402 10.52 34.56 0.43
CA LYS A 402 9.79 35.83 0.38
C LYS A 402 9.35 36.25 1.78
N GLY A 403 9.84 37.39 2.26
CA GLY A 403 9.54 37.92 3.59
C GLY A 403 10.43 37.37 4.72
N ILE A 404 11.41 36.51 4.41
CA ILE A 404 12.41 36.07 5.38
C ILE A 404 13.58 37.06 5.37
N ASN A 405 13.94 37.58 6.55
CA ASN A 405 15.13 38.40 6.73
C ASN A 405 16.38 37.53 6.60
N LEU A 406 17.00 37.54 5.42
CA LEU A 406 18.27 36.88 5.19
C LEU A 406 19.40 37.63 5.92
N ARG A 407 20.29 36.89 6.57
CA ARG A 407 21.48 37.43 7.24
C ARG A 407 22.71 36.81 6.59
N ILE A 408 23.69 37.65 6.26
CA ILE A 408 25.00 37.21 5.76
C ILE A 408 25.98 37.35 6.92
N CYS A 409 26.68 36.27 7.25
CA CYS A 409 27.81 36.30 8.17
C CYS A 409 29.08 36.61 7.38
N ILE A 410 29.96 37.42 7.97
CA ILE A 410 31.23 37.80 7.37
C ILE A 410 32.36 37.42 8.33
N ILE A 411 33.40 36.74 7.82
CA ILE A 411 34.59 36.39 8.59
C ILE A 411 35.63 37.47 8.34
N GLU A 412 36.09 38.12 9.42
CA GLU A 412 37.10 39.17 9.35
C GLU A 412 38.43 38.62 8.80
N SER A 413 38.99 39.30 7.79
CA SER A 413 40.25 38.90 7.16
C SER A 413 40.87 40.07 6.42
N MET A 414 42.03 40.55 6.88
CA MET A 414 42.77 41.60 6.19
C MET A 414 43.45 41.04 4.91
N PRO A 415 43.47 41.80 3.80
CA PRO A 415 42.98 43.17 3.62
C PRO A 415 41.50 43.28 3.17
N PHE A 416 40.78 42.17 3.06
CA PHE A 416 39.49 42.10 2.37
C PHE A 416 38.31 42.62 3.20
N ILE A 417 38.35 42.41 4.51
CA ILE A 417 37.26 42.76 5.42
C ILE A 417 37.88 43.36 6.67
N ILE A 418 37.76 44.69 6.77
CA ILE A 418 38.37 45.50 7.84
C ILE A 418 37.24 45.97 8.75
N ARG A 419 37.35 45.65 10.04
CA ARG A 419 36.44 46.19 11.06
C ARG A 419 37.03 47.49 11.60
N THR A 420 36.32 48.60 11.41
CA THR A 420 36.64 49.87 12.07
C THR A 420 35.66 50.12 13.19
N ASP A 421 36.12 50.06 14.45
CA ASP A 421 35.29 50.44 15.59
C ASP A 421 35.19 51.97 15.66
N ILE A 422 34.12 52.54 15.09
CA ILE A 422 33.80 53.96 15.25
C ILE A 422 33.12 54.14 16.61
N ILE A 423 33.79 54.83 17.53
CA ILE A 423 33.23 55.19 18.84
C ILE A 423 32.35 56.45 18.66
N GLU A 424 31.17 56.28 18.08
CA GLU A 424 30.06 57.21 18.27
C GLU A 424 29.06 56.55 19.21
N GLN A 425 28.56 57.33 20.17
CA GLN A 425 27.72 56.85 21.28
C GLN A 425 26.58 55.94 20.78
N ASN A 426 26.71 54.64 21.10
CA ASN A 426 25.70 53.58 21.01
C ASN A 426 25.34 52.93 19.65
N GLN A 427 26.18 53.00 18.60
CA GLN A 427 26.01 52.07 17.44
C GLN A 427 27.33 51.60 16.82
N THR A 428 27.53 50.28 16.75
CA THR A 428 28.61 49.66 15.98
C THR A 428 28.21 49.58 14.50
N LYS A 429 28.90 50.29 13.62
CA LYS A 429 28.73 50.18 12.16
C LYS A 429 29.83 49.30 11.55
N LEU A 430 29.43 48.22 10.89
CA LEU A 430 30.30 47.48 9.98
C LEU A 430 30.37 48.23 8.65
N SER A 431 31.56 48.66 8.25
CA SER A 431 31.83 49.19 6.90
C SER A 431 32.77 48.24 6.17
N GLY A 432 32.31 47.68 5.05
CA GLY A 432 33.13 46.95 4.09
C GLY A 432 33.24 47.74 2.78
N TYR A 433 34.28 47.48 2.00
CA TYR A 433 34.34 47.84 0.59
C TYR A 433 33.61 46.80 -0.26
#